data_AF-A0A072TFN3-F1
#
_entry.id   AF-A0A072TFN3-F1
#
_cell.length_a   1.000
_cell.length_b   1.000
_cell.length_c   1.000
_cell.angle_alpha   90.00
_cell.angle_beta   90.00
_cell.angle_gamma   90.00
#
_symmetry.space_group_name_H-M   'P 1'
#
loop_
_entity.id
_entity.type
_entity.pdbx_description
1 polymer ?
#
loop_
_entity_poly.entity_id
_entity_poly.type
_entity_poly.pdbx_seq_one_letter_code
_entity_poly.pdbx_strand_id
1 'polypeptide(L)' 'QAVGQQSNAGAGANDGVRLLETFLRNHPPTFKGRYDPDGAQKWLKEVERIFRVMQCNEVHKVCNTP' A
#
# COMPACT_ATOMS: atom_id res chain seq x y z
N GLN A 1 -17.01 30.28 12.84
CA GLN A 1 -15.57 30.11 12.56
C GLN A 1 -15.35 28.74 11.95
N ALA A 2 -14.42 28.66 11.01
CA ALA A 2 -14.20 27.53 10.12
C ALA A 2 -13.46 26.37 10.82
N VAL A 3 -13.84 25.14 10.50
CA VAL A 3 -12.91 24.01 10.44
C VAL A 3 -12.86 23.62 8.98
N GLY A 4 -11.84 24.15 8.30
CA GLY A 4 -11.54 23.80 6.93
C GLY A 4 -11.24 22.31 6.87
N GLN A 5 -12.11 21.57 6.19
CA GLN A 5 -11.77 20.26 5.68
C GLN A 5 -10.59 20.47 4.75
N GLN A 6 -9.40 20.11 5.23
CA GLN A 6 -8.17 20.20 4.47
C GLN A 6 -8.18 19.06 3.45
N SER A 7 -9.00 19.23 2.41
CA SER A 7 -8.93 18.48 1.17
C SER A 7 -7.61 18.90 0.50
N ASN A 8 -6.50 18.30 0.91
CA ASN A 8 -5.22 18.55 0.27
C ASN A 8 -5.21 17.80 -1.08
N ALA A 9 -5.87 18.37 -2.08
CA ALA A 9 -5.91 17.84 -3.45
C ALA A 9 -4.51 17.84 -4.13
N GLY A 10 -3.48 18.40 -3.46
CA GLY A 10 -2.07 18.28 -3.85
C GLY A 10 -1.31 17.13 -3.15
N ALA A 11 -1.91 16.42 -2.20
CA ALA A 11 -1.28 15.32 -1.47
C ALA A 11 -1.26 14.01 -2.25
N GLY A 12 -2.31 13.72 -3.04
CA GLY A 12 -2.49 12.42 -3.69
C GLY A 12 -1.35 11.96 -4.61
N ALA A 13 -0.64 12.88 -5.27
CA ALA A 13 0.55 12.54 -6.06
C ALA A 13 1.75 12.14 -5.17
N ASN A 14 1.95 12.84 -4.06
CA ASN A 14 3.02 12.55 -3.09
C ASN A 14 2.69 11.30 -2.27
N ASP A 15 1.42 11.08 -1.93
CA ASP A 15 0.97 9.85 -1.27
C ASP A 15 1.17 8.64 -2.18
N GLY A 16 0.81 8.72 -3.45
CA GLY A 16 1.09 7.66 -4.43
C GLY A 16 2.58 7.31 -4.54
N VAL A 17 3.46 8.33 -4.54
CA VAL A 17 4.92 8.11 -4.54
C VAL A 17 5.41 7.45 -3.26
N ARG A 18 4.90 7.85 -2.09
CA ARG A 18 5.26 7.26 -0.79
C ARG A 18 4.76 5.82 -0.64
N LEU A 19 3.56 5.52 -1.14
CA LEU A 19 3.04 4.16 -1.22
C LEU A 19 3.91 3.31 -2.15
N LEU A 20 4.31 3.83 -3.31
CA LEU A 20 5.18 3.12 -4.24
C LEU A 20 6.56 2.83 -3.63
N GLU A 21 7.19 3.81 -2.98
CA GLU A 21 8.47 3.60 -2.29
C GLU A 21 8.35 2.53 -1.21
N THR A 22 7.29 2.58 -0.41
CA THR A 22 7.01 1.57 0.61
C THR A 22 6.80 0.19 0.00
N PHE A 23 6.06 0.09 -1.10
CA PHE A 23 5.84 -1.17 -1.81
C PHE A 23 7.15 -1.78 -2.30
N LEU A 24 8.01 -0.97 -2.95
CA LEU A 24 9.32 -1.44 -3.45
C LEU A 24 10.26 -1.86 -2.32
N ARG A 25 10.23 -1.18 -1.17
CA ARG A 25 11.00 -1.55 0.03
C ARG A 25 10.59 -2.91 0.61
N ASN A 26 9.40 -3.40 0.31
CA ASN A 26 8.92 -4.73 0.71
C ASN A 26 9.30 -5.83 -0.29
N HIS A 27 10.15 -5.55 -1.28
CA HIS A 27 10.67 -6.53 -2.25
C HIS A 27 9.56 -7.35 -2.95
N PRO A 28 8.69 -6.69 -3.73
CA PRO A 28 7.58 -7.37 -4.37
C PRO A 28 8.07 -8.46 -5.33
N PRO A 29 7.40 -9.62 -5.38
CA PRO A 29 7.79 -10.69 -6.27
C PRO A 29 7.59 -10.28 -7.74
N THR A 30 8.48 -10.74 -8.63
CA THR A 30 8.35 -10.52 -10.06
C THR A 30 7.36 -11.50 -10.67
N PHE A 31 6.38 -11.00 -11.42
CA PHE A 31 5.49 -11.85 -12.20
C PHE A 31 6.23 -12.40 -13.42
N LYS A 32 6.35 -13.73 -13.52
CA LYS A 32 7.05 -14.38 -14.64
C LYS A 32 6.23 -14.43 -15.94
N GLY A 33 4.94 -14.07 -15.91
CA GLY A 33 4.13 -13.90 -17.12
C GLY A 33 3.91 -15.16 -17.97
N ARG A 34 3.99 -16.36 -17.38
CA ARG A 34 3.80 -17.64 -18.09
C ARG A 34 2.33 -18.09 -18.00
N TYR A 35 1.96 -19.06 -18.84
CA TYR A 35 0.66 -19.75 -18.76
C TYR A 35 0.64 -20.72 -17.56
N ASP A 36 0.77 -20.16 -16.36
CA ASP A 36 0.84 -20.88 -15.09
C ASP A 36 -0.18 -20.28 -14.11
N PRO A 37 -1.41 -20.81 -14.07
CA PRO A 37 -2.46 -20.26 -13.23
C PRO A 37 -2.13 -20.36 -11.74
N ASP A 38 -1.41 -21.41 -11.31
CA ASP A 38 -1.00 -21.58 -9.92
C ASP A 38 0.06 -20.54 -9.51
N GLY A 39 1.10 -20.35 -10.33
CA GLY A 39 2.11 -19.31 -10.08
C GLY A 39 1.54 -17.91 -10.15
N ALA A 40 0.55 -17.65 -11.00
CA ALA A 40 -0.17 -16.37 -11.00
C ALA A 40 -0.96 -16.16 -9.70
N GLN A 41 -1.66 -17.18 -9.21
CA GLN A 41 -2.37 -17.11 -7.93
C GLN A 41 -1.40 -16.93 -6.75
N LYS A 42 -0.27 -17.63 -6.74
CA LYS A 42 0.76 -17.47 -5.72
C LYS A 42 1.35 -16.06 -5.74
N TRP A 43 1.66 -15.53 -6.93
CA TRP A 43 2.15 -14.16 -7.08
C TRP A 43 1.16 -13.13 -6.54
N LEU A 44 -0.14 -13.28 -6.85
CA LEU A 44 -1.19 -12.40 -6.34
C LEU A 44 -1.27 -12.42 -4.80
N LYS A 45 -1.28 -13.61 -4.18
CA LYS A 45 -1.34 -13.73 -2.71
C LYS A 45 -0.18 -13.02 -2.01
N GLU A 46 1.02 -13.12 -2.57
CA GLU A 46 2.20 -12.45 -2.02
C GLU A 46 2.12 -10.93 -2.18
N VAL A 47 1.60 -10.45 -3.32
CA VAL A 47 1.34 -9.03 -3.55
C VAL A 47 0.28 -8.49 -2.58
N GLU A 48 -0.82 -9.21 -2.37
CA GLU A 48 -1.87 -8.85 -1.39
C GLU A 48 -1.34 -8.77 0.03
N ARG A 49 -0.42 -9.67 0.41
CA ARG A 49 0.25 -9.65 1.71
C ARG A 49 1.00 -8.34 1.93
N ILE A 50 1.71 -7.85 0.91
CA ILE A 50 2.45 -6.57 0.99
C ILE A 50 1.48 -5.41 1.17
N PHE A 51 0.39 -5.36 0.40
CA PHE A 51 -0.65 -4.34 0.58
C PHE A 51 -1.26 -4.36 1.98
N ARG A 52 -1.51 -5.54 2.56
CA ARG A 52 -2.00 -5.65 3.93
C ARG A 52 -1.00 -5.08 4.95
N VAL A 53 0.30 -5.36 4.80
CA VAL A 53 1.35 -4.81 5.69
C VAL A 53 1.40 -3.28 5.59
N MET A 54 1.29 -2.74 4.37
CA MET A 54 1.24 -1.29 4.15
C MET A 54 0.01 -0.65 4.79
N GLN A 55 -1.17 -1.23 4.59
CA GLN A 55 -2.42 -0.76 5.18
C GLN A 55 -2.41 -0.87 6.72
N CYS A 56 -1.79 -1.88 7.30
CA CYS A 56 -1.59 -1.93 8.76
C CYS A 56 -0.74 -0.76 9.26
N ASN A 57 0.30 -0.34 8.53
CA ASN A 57 1.12 0.81 8.93
C ASN A 57 0.35 2.15 8.86
N GLU A 58 -0.66 2.23 7.99
CA GLU A 58 -1.51 3.42 7.83
C GLU A 58 -2.68 3.43 8.82
N VAL A 59 -3.33 2.28 9.06
CA VAL A 59 -4.53 2.13 9.92
C VAL A 59 -4.18 2.01 11.40
N HIS A 60 -2.97 1.60 11.77
CA HIS A 60 -2.56 1.49 13.18
C HIS A 60 -2.03 2.79 13.79
N LYS A 61 -2.19 3.93 13.11
CA LYS A 61 -1.75 5.25 13.62
C LYS A 61 -2.64 5.84 14.73
N VAL A 62 -3.70 5.17 15.18
CA VAL A 62 -4.50 5.64 16.34
C VAL A 62 -5.07 4.49 17.15
N CYS A 63 -4.40 4.17 18.26
CA CYS A 63 -5.00 3.82 19.56
C CYS A 63 -3.90 3.81 20.65
N ASN A 64 -3.00 4.80 20.64
CA ASN A 64 -2.13 5.09 21.79
C ASN A 64 -2.26 6.58 22.13
N THR A 65 -3.51 7.00 22.31
CA THR A 65 -3.84 8.02 23.30
C THR A 65 -3.77 7.30 24.65
N PRO A 66 -3.06 7.85 25.67
CA PRO A 66 -2.98 7.21 26.98
C PRO A 66 -4.36 7.01 27.63
#